data_AF-A0AAU2ASS9-F1
#
_entry.id   AF-A0AAU2ASS9-F1
#
_cell.length_a   1.000
_cell.length_b   1.000
_cell.length_c   1.000
_cell.angle_alpha   90.00
_cell.angle_beta   90.00
_cell.angle_gamma   90.00
#
_symmetry.space_group_name_H-M   'P 1'
#
loop_
_entity.id
_entity.type
_entity.pdbx_description
1 polymer ?
#
loop_
_entity_poly.entity_id
_entity_poly.type
_entity_poly.pdbx_seq_one_letter_code
_entity_poly.pdbx_strand_id
1 'polypeptide(L)'
;MLTACLHLVDVLGPHIVSLRAELQAEREARGSVESSRTLRDAGLLASLVDAHLRTGQALPRLGDGQVTKRLRSGWDPADPLLPVNFQGLLRPSGHRDIGGALLVQARPLLEGAVAEVGTEYAWCRDALGVPRADTGEQVPWSLPLPTLSAIALIRIASHACTVATSALTGMRSSELMELTVGCRRTEEADGTGLVRHHLVSKVVKGRLWGGEVDEWVVIDEVVRVIALAEQLTDARPGQSLFGPFHGFESKGAMTWLRKWVASPAGSRMGLETIPDDPVNPRRLRRTLSVEMAARPGGLLATKVHFKHLKVATSEGYAGRPGGAQAVFHHEWKKEEEKEKVKRTVEAYRQFEQGQLPAGPGADSLMAAFRAVEGELADHEPGLAKVVTDRQIELLLKKKASVLHLSAANYCWFEDPAKALCLKLAGTRSAAAPLTGLCDSSRCPQATHHLSHRSIWQTSADTRRPAGQSPDPGPGEGPAASRTRAVDAGSRRDRHGSSRRGWMTWH
;
A
#
# COMPACT_ATOMS: atom_id res chain seq x y z
N MET A 1 6.36 8.62 -5.21
CA MET A 1 5.70 9.04 -3.94
C MET A 1 5.23 7.86 -3.11
N LEU A 2 4.22 7.08 -3.55
CA LEU A 2 3.66 5.99 -2.73
C LEU A 2 4.72 4.92 -2.40
N THR A 3 5.59 4.59 -3.36
CA THR A 3 6.77 3.73 -3.15
C THR A 3 7.64 4.19 -1.98
N ALA A 4 7.92 5.50 -1.88
CA ALA A 4 8.72 6.06 -0.79
C ALA A 4 7.99 5.95 0.56
N CYS A 5 6.67 6.19 0.58
CA CYS A 5 5.90 6.02 1.82
C CYS A 5 5.89 4.55 2.28
N LEU A 6 5.62 3.62 1.36
CA LEU A 6 5.55 2.19 1.70
C LEU A 6 6.92 1.64 2.08
N HIS A 7 8.00 2.10 1.44
CA HIS A 7 9.36 1.74 1.85
C HIS A 7 9.69 2.25 3.27
N LEU A 8 9.33 3.50 3.59
CA LEU A 8 9.46 4.03 4.95
C LEU A 8 8.63 3.24 5.97
N VAL A 9 7.46 2.74 5.58
CA VAL A 9 6.54 2.02 6.46
C VAL A 9 6.98 0.57 6.67
N ASP A 10 7.13 -0.18 5.58
CA ASP A 10 7.34 -1.63 5.61
C ASP A 10 8.80 -2.00 5.87
N VAL A 11 9.78 -1.20 5.39
CA VAL A 11 11.21 -1.51 5.53
C VAL A 11 11.85 -0.75 6.69
N LEU A 12 11.68 0.58 6.74
CA LEU A 12 12.33 1.40 7.78
C LEU A 12 11.52 1.49 9.07
N GLY A 13 10.20 1.26 9.01
CA GLY A 13 9.27 1.44 10.12
C GLY A 13 9.68 0.72 11.41
N PRO A 14 9.96 -0.61 11.37
CA PRO A 14 10.37 -1.36 12.56
C PRO A 14 11.61 -0.76 13.24
N HIS A 15 12.62 -0.36 12.46
CA HIS A 15 13.84 0.24 12.98
C HIS A 15 13.61 1.63 13.57
N ILE A 16 12.71 2.42 12.97
CA ILE A 16 12.34 3.74 13.49
C ILE A 16 11.55 3.62 14.80
N VAL A 17 10.74 2.57 14.96
CA VAL A 17 10.07 2.26 16.23
C VAL A 17 11.09 1.91 17.31
N SER A 18 12.09 1.07 17.01
CA SER A 18 13.19 0.78 17.95
C SER A 18 13.95 2.05 18.33
N LEU A 19 14.32 2.89 17.36
CA LEU A 19 14.96 4.19 17.62
C LEU A 19 14.10 5.09 18.51
N ARG A 20 12.78 5.11 18.31
CA ARG A 20 11.86 5.87 19.17
C ARG A 20 11.89 5.34 20.60
N ALA A 21 11.86 4.02 20.79
CA ALA A 21 11.92 3.40 22.10
C ALA A 21 13.23 3.73 22.81
N GLU A 22 14.37 3.68 22.11
CA GLU A 22 15.67 4.09 22.64
C GLU A 22 15.66 5.57 23.07
N LEU A 23 15.10 6.47 22.25
CA LEU A 23 14.97 7.89 22.59
C LEU A 23 14.07 8.13 23.81
N GLN A 24 13.00 7.34 23.97
CA GLN A 24 12.10 7.43 25.12
C GLN A 24 12.76 6.92 26.40
N ALA A 25 13.36 5.73 26.35
CA ALA A 25 14.12 5.16 27.47
C ALA A 25 15.22 6.13 27.93
N GLU A 26 15.90 6.78 26.98
CA GLU A 26 16.92 7.77 27.28
C GLU A 26 16.37 9.03 27.95
N ARG A 27 15.18 9.47 27.54
CA ARG A 27 14.50 10.61 28.15
C ARG A 27 14.04 10.29 29.57
N GLU A 28 13.57 9.08 29.81
CA GLU A 28 13.16 8.58 31.13
C GLU A 28 14.35 8.43 32.07
N ALA A 29 15.45 7.83 31.60
CA ALA A 29 16.70 7.72 32.35
C ALA A 29 17.19 9.10 32.80
N ARG A 30 17.15 10.10 31.91
CA ARG A 30 17.47 11.50 32.27
C ARG A 30 16.55 12.11 33.33
N GLY A 31 15.28 11.70 33.38
CA GLY A 31 14.34 12.16 34.40
C GLY A 31 14.59 11.54 35.78
N SER A 32 15.27 10.40 35.83
CA SER A 32 15.52 9.65 37.08
C SER A 32 16.77 10.10 37.85
N VAL A 33 17.68 10.84 37.21
CA VAL A 33 18.94 11.29 37.81
C VAL A 33 18.83 12.75 38.27
N GLU A 34 19.35 13.06 39.46
CA GLU A 34 19.40 14.44 39.96
C GLU A 34 20.24 15.32 39.02
N SER A 35 19.61 16.36 38.47
CA SER A 35 20.26 17.17 37.44
C SER A 35 21.18 18.21 38.06
N SER A 36 22.48 18.12 37.75
CA SER A 36 23.47 19.13 38.14
C SER A 36 23.97 19.89 36.92
N ARG A 37 24.29 21.19 37.11
CA ARG A 37 24.71 22.04 36.00
C ARG A 37 26.10 21.68 35.48
N THR A 38 27.06 21.50 36.39
CA THR A 38 28.48 21.33 36.03
C THR A 38 29.12 20.22 36.85
N LEU A 39 29.79 19.29 36.18
CA LEU A 39 30.66 18.32 36.84
C LEU A 39 31.94 19.02 37.33
N ARG A 40 32.33 18.73 38.56
CA ARG A 40 33.60 19.21 39.17
C ARG A 40 34.51 18.08 39.66
N ASP A 41 34.02 16.84 39.64
CA ASP A 41 34.77 15.65 40.03
C ASP A 41 35.58 15.11 38.84
N ALA A 42 36.91 15.14 38.97
CA ALA A 42 37.84 14.66 37.96
C ALA A 42 37.87 13.12 37.85
N GLY A 43 37.72 12.41 38.97
CA GLY A 43 37.71 10.95 38.98
C GLY A 43 36.47 10.41 38.26
N LEU A 44 35.31 11.03 38.49
CA LEU A 44 34.09 10.69 37.78
C LEU A 44 34.23 10.94 36.27
N LEU A 45 34.76 12.10 35.85
CA LEU A 45 35.00 12.39 34.43
C LEU A 45 35.94 11.35 33.79
N ALA A 46 37.05 11.01 34.47
CA ALA A 46 37.99 10.01 34.00
C ALA A 46 37.32 8.65 33.82
N SER A 47 36.50 8.21 34.79
CA SER A 47 35.78 6.92 34.69
C SER A 47 34.82 6.85 33.51
N LEU A 48 34.18 7.98 33.14
CA LEU A 48 33.29 8.07 31.99
C LEU A 48 34.08 8.01 30.67
N VAL A 49 35.20 8.72 30.58
CA VAL A 49 36.08 8.66 29.40
C VAL A 49 36.67 7.26 29.23
N ASP A 50 37.16 6.66 30.31
CA ASP A 50 37.70 5.29 30.30
C ASP A 50 36.66 4.26 29.84
N ALA A 51 35.38 4.46 30.13
CA ALA A 51 34.33 3.57 29.63
C ALA A 51 34.25 3.58 28.10
N HIS A 52 34.43 4.75 27.47
CA HIS A 52 34.49 4.88 26.02
C HIS A 52 35.74 4.25 25.43
N LEU A 53 36.90 4.48 26.06
CA LEU A 53 38.18 3.89 25.65
C LEU A 53 38.13 2.36 25.70
N ARG A 54 37.68 1.77 26.82
CA ARG A 54 37.60 0.32 27.00
C ARG A 54 36.65 -0.36 26.01
N THR A 55 35.57 0.32 25.62
CA THR A 55 34.57 -0.23 24.69
C THR A 55 34.86 0.11 23.22
N GLY A 56 35.88 0.93 22.95
CA GLY A 56 36.16 1.45 21.61
C GLY A 56 35.06 2.36 21.05
N GLN A 57 34.13 2.84 21.89
CA GLN A 57 33.01 3.64 21.44
C GLN A 57 33.40 5.11 21.33
N ALA A 58 33.30 5.67 20.12
CA ALA A 58 33.57 7.09 19.86
C ALA A 58 32.81 8.02 20.80
N LEU A 59 33.44 9.12 21.21
CA LEU A 59 32.81 10.09 22.10
C LEU A 59 31.57 10.71 21.44
N PRO A 60 30.53 11.09 22.22
CA PRO A 60 29.32 11.69 21.66
C PRO A 60 29.63 12.98 20.90
N ARG A 61 29.13 13.10 19.67
CA ARG A 61 29.33 14.27 18.80
C ARG A 61 28.17 15.26 18.88
N LEU A 62 28.48 16.55 18.74
CA LEU A 62 27.53 17.64 18.59
C LEU A 62 26.96 17.72 17.18
N GLY A 63 25.69 18.10 17.07
CA GLY A 63 25.10 18.45 15.77
C GLY A 63 25.69 19.73 15.19
N ASP A 64 25.63 19.88 13.86
CA ASP A 64 26.29 20.98 13.13
C ASP A 64 25.84 22.37 13.61
N GLY A 65 24.58 22.52 13.99
CA GLY A 65 24.07 23.76 14.56
C GLY A 65 24.71 24.12 15.91
N GLN A 66 25.04 23.12 16.74
CA GLN A 66 25.73 23.32 18.02
C GLN A 66 27.22 23.61 17.81
N VAL A 67 27.86 22.94 16.83
CA VAL A 67 29.23 23.27 16.41
C VAL A 67 29.31 24.70 15.90
N THR A 68 28.39 25.11 15.03
CA THR A 68 28.28 26.49 14.53
C THR A 68 28.11 27.48 15.68
N LYS A 69 27.32 27.13 16.71
CA LYS A 69 27.17 27.96 17.90
C LYS A 69 28.49 28.10 18.67
N ARG A 70 29.25 27.02 18.86
CA ARG A 70 30.58 27.07 19.50
C ARG A 70 31.56 27.94 18.74
N LEU A 71 31.64 27.79 17.42
CA LEU A 71 32.47 28.62 16.55
C LEU A 71 32.13 30.12 16.69
N ARG A 72 30.83 30.47 16.69
CA ARG A 72 30.38 31.85 16.94
C ARG A 72 30.70 32.36 18.34
N SER A 73 30.88 31.46 19.30
CA SER A 73 31.30 31.78 20.67
C SER A 73 32.83 31.83 20.82
N GLY A 74 33.61 31.76 19.72
CA GLY A 74 35.05 31.94 19.73
C GLY A 74 35.87 30.66 19.91
N TRP A 75 35.26 29.48 19.77
CA TRP A 75 36.04 28.23 19.72
C TRP A 75 36.91 28.17 18.47
N ASP A 76 38.14 27.70 18.62
CA ASP A 76 39.05 27.45 17.52
C ASP A 76 38.49 26.35 16.60
N PRO A 77 38.36 26.58 15.28
CA PRO A 77 37.99 25.55 14.30
C PRO A 77 38.87 24.29 14.34
N ALA A 78 40.13 24.42 14.75
CA ALA A 78 41.08 23.31 14.85
C ALA A 78 41.04 22.60 16.22
N ASP A 79 40.23 23.05 17.18
CA ASP A 79 40.16 22.43 18.50
C ASP A 79 39.56 21.01 18.40
N PRO A 80 40.30 19.95 18.81
CA PRO A 80 39.81 18.57 18.77
C PRO A 80 38.56 18.34 19.64
N LEU A 81 38.32 19.19 20.65
CA LEU A 81 37.15 19.11 21.52
C LEU A 81 35.93 19.87 20.96
N LEU A 82 36.10 20.65 19.88
CA LEU A 82 35.01 21.39 19.22
C LEU A 82 33.79 20.51 18.91
N PRO A 83 33.92 19.31 18.29
CA PRO A 83 32.77 18.46 17.99
C PRO A 83 32.25 17.67 19.19
N VAL A 84 32.94 17.65 20.33
CA VAL A 84 32.58 16.78 21.47
C VAL A 84 31.36 17.31 22.22
N ASN A 85 30.35 16.46 22.36
CA ASN A 85 29.14 16.72 23.13
C ASN A 85 29.33 16.32 24.60
N PHE A 86 29.82 17.26 25.40
CA PHE A 86 30.03 17.05 26.84
C PHE A 86 28.75 16.65 27.57
N GLN A 87 27.59 17.22 27.21
CA GLN A 87 26.31 16.80 27.78
C GLN A 87 25.97 15.34 27.43
N GLY A 88 26.41 14.86 26.27
CA GLY A 88 26.31 13.45 25.88
C GLY A 88 27.21 12.57 26.74
N LEU A 89 28.49 12.95 26.87
CA LEU A 89 29.49 12.22 27.66
C LEU A 89 29.12 12.13 29.14
N LEU A 90 28.66 13.24 29.72
CA LEU A 90 28.34 13.34 31.14
C LEU A 90 26.98 12.77 31.52
N ARG A 91 26.21 12.30 30.53
CA ARG A 91 24.82 11.93 30.72
C ARG A 91 24.58 10.87 31.81
N PRO A 92 25.42 9.82 31.96
CA PRO A 92 25.25 8.84 33.03
C PRO A 92 25.35 9.44 34.44
N SER A 93 25.99 10.61 34.58
CA SER A 93 26.19 11.28 35.87
C SER A 93 25.15 12.37 36.18
N GLY A 94 24.19 12.64 35.28
CA GLY A 94 23.19 13.71 35.45
C GLY A 94 23.72 15.15 35.23
N HIS A 95 25.00 15.31 34.91
CA HIS A 95 25.62 16.62 34.69
C HIS A 95 25.41 17.12 33.25
N ARG A 96 25.21 18.44 33.10
CA ARG A 96 24.97 19.05 31.78
C ARG A 96 26.23 19.53 31.08
N ASP A 97 27.28 19.88 31.83
CA ASP A 97 28.53 20.40 31.28
C ASP A 97 29.72 20.12 32.22
N ILE A 98 30.94 20.31 31.73
CA ILE A 98 32.17 20.22 32.52
C ILE A 98 32.46 21.60 33.11
N GLY A 99 32.74 21.68 34.42
CA GLY A 99 33.14 22.94 35.05
C GLY A 99 34.45 23.46 34.46
N GLY A 100 34.57 24.78 34.24
CA GLY A 100 35.71 25.35 33.50
C GLY A 100 37.10 24.97 34.03
N ALA A 101 37.30 24.99 35.36
CA ALA A 101 38.56 24.56 35.96
C ALA A 101 38.87 23.08 35.71
N LEU A 102 37.84 22.22 35.79
CA LEU A 102 37.96 20.80 35.49
C LEU A 102 38.24 20.57 33.99
N LEU A 103 37.61 21.34 33.09
CA LEU A 103 37.85 21.23 31.66
C LEU A 103 39.30 21.55 31.30
N VAL A 104 39.88 22.59 31.91
CA VAL A 104 41.30 22.92 31.73
C VAL A 104 42.19 21.78 32.22
N GLN A 105 41.90 21.23 33.41
CA GLN A 105 42.65 20.12 33.98
C GLN A 105 42.54 18.82 33.16
N ALA A 106 41.34 18.50 32.68
CA ALA A 106 41.03 17.23 32.00
C ALA A 106 41.16 17.32 30.47
N ARG A 107 41.54 18.46 29.91
CA ARG A 107 41.72 18.62 28.45
C ARG A 107 42.64 17.55 27.84
N PRO A 108 43.84 17.25 28.40
CA PRO A 108 44.71 16.21 27.82
C PRO A 108 44.06 14.83 27.76
N LEU A 109 43.28 14.46 28.78
CA LEU A 109 42.52 13.21 28.81
C LEU A 109 41.46 13.17 27.69
N LEU A 110 40.69 14.25 27.55
CA LEU A 110 39.64 14.33 26.53
C LEU A 110 40.22 14.33 25.11
N GLU A 111 41.32 15.05 24.89
CA GLU A 111 42.02 15.09 23.60
C GLU A 111 42.61 13.73 23.23
N GLY A 112 43.23 13.05 24.20
CA GLY A 112 43.71 11.68 24.03
C GLY A 112 42.57 10.73 23.65
N ALA A 113 41.43 10.83 24.33
CA ALA A 113 40.27 10.01 23.99
C ALA A 113 39.68 10.32 22.61
N VAL A 114 39.62 11.59 22.20
CA VAL A 114 39.23 11.95 20.83
C VAL A 114 40.21 11.38 19.81
N ALA A 115 41.51 11.41 20.08
CA ALA A 115 42.52 10.86 19.18
C ALA A 115 42.41 9.33 19.05
N GLU A 116 42.04 8.64 20.14
CA GLU A 116 41.95 7.18 20.17
C GLU A 116 40.64 6.63 19.59
N VAL A 117 39.48 7.14 20.05
CA VAL A 117 38.16 6.60 19.65
C VAL A 117 37.36 7.53 18.73
N GLY A 118 37.82 8.75 18.48
CA GLY A 118 37.12 9.71 17.63
C GLY A 118 35.83 10.27 18.23
N THR A 119 35.02 10.91 17.38
CA THR A 119 33.68 11.43 17.75
C THR A 119 32.64 11.00 16.73
N GLU A 120 31.48 10.56 17.21
CA GLU A 120 30.37 10.15 16.35
C GLU A 120 29.00 10.52 16.93
N TYR A 121 27.97 10.66 16.10
CA TYR A 121 26.63 10.93 16.59
C TYR A 121 26.04 9.76 17.38
N ALA A 122 25.21 10.07 18.38
CA ALA A 122 24.81 9.09 19.39
C ALA A 122 23.84 8.00 18.90
N TRP A 123 23.05 8.26 17.86
CA TRP A 123 21.95 7.38 17.46
C TRP A 123 22.28 6.61 16.19
N CYS A 124 21.80 5.38 16.05
CA CYS A 124 21.93 4.57 14.82
C CYS A 124 23.39 4.25 14.42
N ARG A 125 24.29 4.02 15.39
CA ARG A 125 25.70 3.73 15.10
C ARG A 125 25.90 2.38 14.40
N ASP A 126 25.18 1.37 14.85
CA ASP A 126 25.27 -0.01 14.35
C ASP A 126 23.99 -0.39 13.58
N ALA A 127 23.61 0.47 12.64
CA ALA A 127 22.38 0.30 11.88
C ALA A 127 22.44 -0.97 11.00
N LEU A 128 21.48 -1.87 11.22
CA LEU A 128 21.33 -3.10 10.42
C LEU A 128 21.10 -2.80 8.93
N GLY A 129 21.50 -3.77 8.10
CA GLY A 129 21.24 -3.74 6.66
C GLY A 129 19.75 -3.90 6.35
N VAL A 130 19.26 -3.09 5.43
CA VAL A 130 17.92 -3.18 4.83
C VAL A 130 18.03 -3.11 3.30
N PRO A 131 17.10 -3.75 2.56
CA PRO A 131 17.13 -3.70 1.11
C PRO A 131 16.84 -2.28 0.61
N ARG A 132 17.63 -1.77 -0.34
CA ARG A 132 17.32 -0.54 -1.06
C ARG A 132 16.03 -0.67 -1.88
N ALA A 133 15.32 0.43 -2.09
CA ALA A 133 14.07 0.45 -2.82
C ALA A 133 14.21 0.21 -4.35
N ASP A 134 15.35 0.57 -4.94
CA ASP A 134 15.61 0.48 -6.38
C ASP A 134 16.23 -0.87 -6.81
N THR A 135 17.17 -1.37 -6.03
CA THR A 135 18.09 -2.46 -6.39
C THR A 135 17.96 -3.66 -5.45
N GLY A 136 17.38 -3.49 -4.27
CA GLY A 136 17.32 -4.53 -3.23
C GLY A 136 18.65 -4.80 -2.52
N GLU A 137 19.72 -4.08 -2.85
CA GLU A 137 21.02 -4.19 -2.17
C GLU A 137 20.89 -3.87 -0.67
N GLN A 138 21.60 -4.61 0.18
CA GLN A 138 21.58 -4.38 1.62
C GLN A 138 22.44 -3.18 2.00
N VAL A 139 21.82 -2.13 2.52
CA VAL A 139 22.49 -0.92 3.02
C VAL A 139 22.07 -0.63 4.46
N PRO A 140 22.94 -0.01 5.29
CA PRO A 140 22.54 0.40 6.64
C PRO A 140 21.33 1.32 6.61
N TRP A 141 20.26 0.95 7.34
CA TRP A 141 18.98 1.67 7.34
C TRP A 141 19.12 3.15 7.74
N SER A 142 20.13 3.46 8.56
CA SER A 142 20.54 4.83 8.87
C SER A 142 22.07 4.92 8.99
N LEU A 143 22.60 6.13 8.85
CA LEU A 143 23.92 6.47 9.36
C LEU A 143 23.78 7.04 10.78
N PRO A 144 24.87 7.22 11.54
CA PRO A 144 24.81 7.87 12.83
C PRO A 144 24.08 9.23 12.77
N LEU A 145 23.10 9.44 13.65
CA LEU A 145 22.24 10.63 13.64
C LEU A 145 22.41 11.46 14.92
N PRO A 146 22.47 12.81 14.83
CA PRO A 146 22.28 13.65 15.99
C PRO A 146 20.83 13.56 16.48
N THR A 147 20.59 13.86 17.76
CA THR A 147 19.27 13.72 18.41
C THR A 147 18.14 14.42 17.65
N LEU A 148 18.37 15.63 17.12
CA LEU A 148 17.35 16.35 16.36
C LEU A 148 16.98 15.66 15.04
N SER A 149 17.95 15.05 14.37
CA SER A 149 17.71 14.30 13.12
C SER A 149 17.00 12.98 13.40
N ALA A 150 17.32 12.29 14.50
CA ALA A 150 16.61 11.09 14.93
C ALA A 150 15.12 11.38 15.21
N ILE A 151 14.82 12.47 15.94
CA ILE A 151 13.45 12.93 16.19
C ILE A 151 12.76 13.34 14.87
N ALA A 152 13.50 14.00 13.97
CA ALA A 152 12.96 14.37 12.67
C ALA A 152 12.58 13.14 11.83
N LEU A 153 13.39 12.07 11.86
CA LEU A 153 13.12 10.83 11.13
C LEU A 153 11.82 10.16 11.59
N ILE A 154 11.58 10.10 12.91
CA ILE A 154 10.31 9.60 13.48
C ILE A 154 9.13 10.40 12.91
N ARG A 155 9.25 11.74 12.89
CA ARG A 155 8.21 12.61 12.33
C ARG A 155 8.00 12.40 10.84
N ILE A 156 9.07 12.17 10.08
CA ILE A 156 9.01 11.88 8.64
C ILE A 156 8.29 10.55 8.39
N ALA A 157 8.54 9.52 9.19
CA ALA A 157 7.80 8.27 9.12
C ALA A 157 6.31 8.46 9.45
N SER A 158 5.96 9.24 10.48
CA SER A 158 4.55 9.58 10.75
C SER A 158 3.91 10.34 9.58
N HIS A 159 4.64 11.25 8.94
CA HIS A 159 4.17 11.95 7.74
C HIS A 159 3.98 11.01 6.54
N ALA A 160 4.87 10.04 6.35
CA ALA A 160 4.70 8.99 5.35
C ALA A 160 3.43 8.19 5.61
N CYS A 161 3.12 7.86 6.86
CA CYS A 161 1.86 7.20 7.22
C CYS A 161 0.63 8.06 6.87
N THR A 162 0.65 9.37 7.19
CA THR A 162 -0.45 10.28 6.81
C THR A 162 -0.66 10.31 5.30
N VAL A 163 0.44 10.43 4.53
CA VAL A 163 0.39 10.52 3.07
C VAL A 163 -0.08 9.20 2.45
N ALA A 164 0.45 8.06 2.92
CA ALA A 164 0.03 6.73 2.45
C ALA A 164 -1.44 6.47 2.76
N THR A 165 -1.89 6.76 3.99
CA THR A 165 -3.31 6.62 4.36
C THR A 165 -4.18 7.47 3.45
N SER A 166 -3.83 8.75 3.24
CA SER A 166 -4.59 9.63 2.34
C SER A 166 -4.60 9.14 0.89
N ALA A 167 -3.48 8.64 0.38
CA ALA A 167 -3.35 8.16 -1.00
C ALA A 167 -4.11 6.86 -1.25
N LEU A 168 -4.08 5.92 -0.31
CA LEU A 168 -4.68 4.58 -0.44
C LEU A 168 -6.18 4.55 -0.11
N THR A 169 -6.64 5.42 0.79
CA THR A 169 -8.06 5.50 1.17
C THR A 169 -8.81 6.60 0.41
N GLY A 170 -8.13 7.69 0.05
CA GLY A 170 -8.75 8.91 -0.47
C GLY A 170 -9.72 9.58 0.52
N MET A 171 -9.56 9.34 1.84
CA MET A 171 -10.26 10.07 2.90
C MET A 171 -10.09 11.59 2.74
N ARG A 172 -11.12 12.35 3.12
CA ARG A 172 -11.03 13.83 3.17
C ARG A 172 -10.06 14.23 4.29
N SER A 173 -9.46 15.41 4.15
CA SER A 173 -8.55 15.97 5.18
C SER A 173 -9.20 15.95 6.58
N SER A 174 -10.46 16.38 6.67
CA SER A 174 -11.22 16.39 7.94
C SER A 174 -11.50 14.99 8.49
N GLU A 175 -11.69 13.98 7.65
CA GLU A 175 -11.90 12.59 8.12
C GLU A 175 -10.57 11.98 8.57
N LEU A 176 -9.49 12.25 7.82
CA LEU A 176 -8.16 11.77 8.13
C LEU A 176 -7.65 12.29 9.48
N MET A 177 -7.92 13.55 9.83
CA MET A 177 -7.50 14.15 11.10
C MET A 177 -8.36 13.69 12.31
N GLU A 178 -9.53 13.11 12.04
CA GLU A 178 -10.44 12.56 13.06
C GLU A 178 -10.18 11.07 13.35
N LEU A 179 -9.22 10.44 12.65
CA LEU A 179 -8.74 9.11 13.02
C LEU A 179 -8.09 9.15 14.40
N THR A 180 -8.46 8.20 15.25
CA THR A 180 -7.92 8.06 16.60
C THR A 180 -7.05 6.82 16.73
N VAL A 181 -6.19 6.80 17.76
CA VAL A 181 -5.46 5.59 18.15
C VAL A 181 -6.46 4.51 18.53
N GLY A 182 -6.35 3.32 17.91
CA GLY A 182 -7.31 2.23 18.04
C GLY A 182 -8.44 2.25 17.00
N CYS A 183 -8.30 2.99 15.91
CA CYS A 183 -9.33 3.07 14.85
C CYS A 183 -9.46 1.82 13.98
N ARG A 184 -8.53 0.86 14.07
CA ARG A 184 -8.54 -0.36 13.26
C ARG A 184 -9.58 -1.36 13.79
N ARG A 185 -10.42 -1.88 12.89
CA ARG A 185 -11.36 -3.00 13.14
C ARG A 185 -11.14 -4.09 12.10
N THR A 186 -11.30 -5.34 12.53
CA THR A 186 -11.22 -6.50 11.64
C THR A 186 -12.47 -7.32 11.86
N GLU A 187 -13.21 -7.57 10.79
CA GLU A 187 -14.39 -8.44 10.79
C GLU A 187 -14.12 -9.61 9.85
N GLU A 188 -14.31 -10.83 10.36
CA GLU A 188 -14.38 -12.02 9.50
C GLU A 188 -15.74 -12.02 8.81
N ALA A 189 -15.76 -12.00 7.47
CA ALA A 189 -17.01 -12.03 6.74
C ALA A 189 -17.65 -13.42 6.84
N ASP A 190 -18.66 -13.53 7.71
CA ASP A 190 -19.71 -14.56 7.83
C ASP A 190 -19.46 -15.83 6.98
N GLY A 191 -18.58 -16.70 7.47
CA GLY A 191 -18.39 -18.07 6.94
C GLY A 191 -17.68 -18.19 5.58
N THR A 192 -17.22 -17.09 4.97
CA THR A 192 -16.50 -17.12 3.68
C THR A 192 -14.97 -17.13 3.80
N GLY A 193 -14.44 -16.93 5.02
CA GLY A 193 -13.00 -16.78 5.27
C GLY A 193 -12.39 -15.48 4.74
N LEU A 194 -13.21 -14.55 4.23
CA LEU A 194 -12.75 -13.26 3.73
C LEU A 194 -12.63 -12.28 4.89
N VAL A 195 -11.42 -11.86 5.22
CA VAL A 195 -11.18 -10.85 6.26
C VAL A 195 -11.41 -9.46 5.67
N ARG A 196 -12.26 -8.65 6.31
CA ARG A 196 -12.45 -7.24 5.95
C ARG A 196 -11.82 -6.36 7.02
N HIS A 197 -10.98 -5.43 6.58
CA HIS A 197 -10.38 -4.43 7.44
C HIS A 197 -11.11 -3.10 7.34
N HIS A 198 -11.39 -2.52 8.50
CA HIS A 198 -12.15 -1.30 8.64
C HIS A 198 -11.34 -0.26 9.42
N LEU A 199 -11.41 1.01 9.00
CA LEU A 199 -10.99 2.14 9.81
C LEU A 199 -12.22 2.92 10.28
N VAL A 200 -12.31 3.11 11.59
CA VAL A 200 -13.35 3.92 12.22
C VAL A 200 -12.87 5.37 12.32
N SER A 201 -13.65 6.28 11.76
CA SER A 201 -13.41 7.72 11.79
C SER A 201 -14.67 8.45 12.24
N LYS A 202 -14.55 9.72 12.64
CA LYS A 202 -15.72 10.61 12.81
C LYS A 202 -15.90 11.52 11.62
N VAL A 203 -17.15 11.72 11.19
CA VAL A 203 -17.54 12.70 10.16
C VAL A 203 -18.19 13.90 10.82
N VAL A 204 -17.51 15.04 10.77
CA VAL A 204 -17.95 16.30 11.41
C VAL A 204 -18.75 17.19 10.44
N LYS A 205 -18.45 17.15 9.14
CA LYS A 205 -19.04 18.09 8.17
C LYS A 205 -20.51 17.76 7.85
N GLY A 206 -21.42 18.69 8.17
CA GLY A 206 -22.85 18.60 7.83
C GLY A 206 -23.67 17.69 8.76
N ARG A 207 -23.15 17.38 9.95
CA ARG A 207 -23.82 16.56 10.98
C ARG A 207 -24.00 17.35 12.28
N LEU A 208 -24.97 16.93 13.10
CA LEU A 208 -25.23 17.52 14.43
C LEU A 208 -24.02 17.35 15.35
N TRP A 209 -23.95 18.20 16.38
CA TRP A 209 -22.85 18.32 17.34
C TRP A 209 -22.24 16.98 17.78
N GLY A 210 -20.93 16.80 17.56
CA GLY A 210 -20.17 15.61 17.95
C GLY A 210 -19.71 14.70 16.80
N GLY A 211 -20.27 14.87 15.59
CA GLY A 211 -19.95 14.07 14.41
C GLY A 211 -20.54 12.65 14.46
N GLU A 212 -20.81 12.05 13.30
CA GLU A 212 -21.27 10.66 13.20
C GLU A 212 -20.06 9.73 13.03
N VAL A 213 -20.06 8.59 13.73
CA VAL A 213 -19.06 7.52 13.53
C VAL A 213 -19.30 6.89 12.17
N ASP A 214 -18.22 6.72 11.41
CA ASP A 214 -18.28 6.25 10.04
C ASP A 214 -17.09 5.32 9.75
N GLU A 215 -17.30 4.30 8.93
CA GLU A 215 -16.34 3.23 8.71
C GLU A 215 -15.83 3.21 7.28
N TRP A 216 -14.54 2.96 7.11
CA TRP A 216 -13.89 2.85 5.82
C TRP A 216 -13.38 1.43 5.64
N VAL A 217 -13.86 0.73 4.61
CA VAL A 217 -13.26 -0.54 4.20
C VAL A 217 -11.90 -0.24 3.57
N VAL A 218 -10.84 -0.88 4.05
CA VAL A 218 -9.47 -0.63 3.62
C VAL A 218 -8.73 -1.92 3.28
N ILE A 219 -7.64 -1.77 2.53
CA ILE A 219 -6.70 -2.85 2.20
C ILE A 219 -5.64 -3.03 3.30
N ASP A 220 -4.98 -4.18 3.32
CA ASP A 220 -3.98 -4.56 4.32
C ASP A 220 -2.83 -3.55 4.44
N GLU A 221 -2.41 -2.94 3.33
CA GLU A 221 -1.39 -1.88 3.31
C GLU A 221 -1.75 -0.75 4.26
N VAL A 222 -3.03 -0.34 4.26
CA VAL A 222 -3.51 0.74 5.13
C VAL A 222 -3.49 0.29 6.58
N VAL A 223 -3.82 -0.98 6.86
CA VAL A 223 -3.75 -1.54 8.21
C VAL A 223 -2.33 -1.50 8.74
N ARG A 224 -1.33 -1.89 7.94
CA ARG A 224 0.10 -1.81 8.30
C ARG A 224 0.55 -0.37 8.53
N VAL A 225 0.15 0.55 7.64
CA VAL A 225 0.44 1.98 7.77
C VAL A 225 -0.11 2.56 9.07
N ILE A 226 -1.36 2.25 9.42
CA ILE A 226 -1.99 2.72 10.66
C ILE A 226 -1.34 2.07 11.88
N ALA A 227 -1.02 0.77 11.82
CA ALA A 227 -0.33 0.09 12.90
C ALA A 227 1.04 0.72 13.21
N LEU A 228 1.80 1.12 12.18
CA LEU A 228 3.03 1.87 12.37
C LEU A 228 2.76 3.26 12.94
N ALA A 229 1.75 3.98 12.43
CA ALA A 229 1.42 5.31 12.95
C ALA A 229 1.09 5.30 14.45
N GLU A 230 0.35 4.27 14.91
CA GLU A 230 0.05 4.06 16.33
C GLU A 230 1.32 3.82 17.17
N GLN A 231 2.31 3.12 16.60
CA GLN A 231 3.62 2.89 17.24
C GLN A 231 4.57 4.09 17.19
N LEU A 232 4.26 5.13 16.43
CA LEU A 232 5.10 6.34 16.32
C LEU A 232 4.55 7.54 17.11
N THR A 233 3.32 7.46 17.61
CA THR A 233 2.65 8.54 18.36
C THR A 233 2.68 8.34 19.87
N ASP A 234 2.75 9.44 20.63
CA ASP A 234 2.56 9.44 22.10
C ASP A 234 1.06 9.50 22.48
N ALA A 235 0.16 9.57 21.49
CA ALA A 235 -1.28 9.66 21.70
C ALA A 235 -1.83 8.36 22.32
N ARG A 236 -2.74 8.51 23.29
CA ARG A 236 -3.44 7.40 23.95
C ARG A 236 -4.62 6.91 23.10
N PRO A 237 -5.13 5.68 23.31
CA PRO A 237 -6.36 5.21 22.67
C PRO A 237 -7.50 6.24 22.76
N GLY A 238 -8.16 6.51 21.63
CA GLY A 238 -9.21 7.52 21.52
C GLY A 238 -8.74 8.97 21.31
N GLN A 239 -7.44 9.26 21.40
CA GLN A 239 -6.88 10.55 20.99
C GLN A 239 -6.54 10.55 19.50
N SER A 240 -6.44 11.74 18.89
CA SER A 240 -6.11 11.89 17.47
C SER A 240 -4.79 11.20 17.11
N LEU A 241 -4.84 10.33 16.10
CA LEU A 241 -3.70 9.57 15.58
C LEU A 241 -2.75 10.49 14.83
N PHE A 242 -3.30 11.23 13.86
CA PHE A 242 -2.57 12.22 13.08
C PHE A 242 -2.83 13.60 13.69
N GLY A 243 -2.13 13.90 14.79
CA GLY A 243 -2.24 15.19 15.49
C GLY A 243 -1.94 16.40 14.59
N PRO A 244 -2.11 17.64 15.11
CA PRO A 244 -2.07 18.87 14.29
C PRO A 244 -0.76 19.09 13.52
N PHE A 245 0.34 18.50 13.98
CA PHE A 245 1.65 18.60 13.33
C PHE A 245 1.86 17.63 12.17
N HIS A 246 0.97 16.66 11.96
CA HIS A 246 1.11 15.62 10.94
C HIS A 246 0.21 15.83 9.72
N GLY A 247 -0.58 16.91 9.70
CA GLY A 247 -1.48 17.28 8.60
C GLY A 247 -0.78 17.85 7.36
N PHE A 248 -1.57 18.08 6.31
CA PHE A 248 -1.10 18.67 5.04
C PHE A 248 -1.01 20.20 5.05
N GLU A 249 -1.65 20.88 6.00
CA GLU A 249 -1.86 22.34 5.98
C GLU A 249 -0.74 23.16 6.67
N SER A 250 0.07 22.57 7.55
CA SER A 250 1.10 23.29 8.34
C SER A 250 2.54 22.89 7.95
N LYS A 251 3.14 23.50 6.91
CA LYS A 251 4.47 23.09 6.38
C LYS A 251 4.52 21.54 6.21
N GLY A 252 3.51 21.03 5.50
CA GLY A 252 2.86 19.76 5.79
C GLY A 252 3.64 18.48 5.51
N ALA A 253 2.96 17.35 5.76
CA ALA A 253 3.50 16.00 5.64
C ALA A 253 4.27 15.74 4.34
N MET A 254 3.71 16.18 3.21
CA MET A 254 4.37 16.05 1.91
C MET A 254 5.68 16.82 1.82
N THR A 255 5.77 18.02 2.39
CA THR A 255 6.97 18.86 2.31
C THR A 255 8.14 18.21 3.05
N TRP A 256 7.91 17.69 4.25
CA TRP A 256 8.92 16.97 5.03
C TRP A 256 9.35 15.69 4.34
N LEU A 257 8.38 14.90 3.85
CA LEU A 257 8.65 13.68 3.12
C LEU A 257 9.50 13.97 1.87
N ARG A 258 9.10 14.93 1.04
CA ARG A 258 9.83 15.32 -0.18
C ARG A 258 11.26 15.75 0.14
N LYS A 259 11.45 16.60 1.16
CA LYS A 259 12.79 17.05 1.58
C LYS A 259 13.68 15.90 2.04
N TRP A 260 13.13 14.95 2.80
CA TRP A 260 13.90 13.81 3.26
C TRP A 260 14.23 12.84 2.12
N VAL A 261 13.28 12.55 1.23
CA VAL A 261 13.51 11.71 0.05
C VAL A 261 14.59 12.30 -0.85
N ALA A 262 14.60 13.62 -1.03
CA ALA A 262 15.63 14.33 -1.80
C ALA A 262 16.97 14.52 -1.05
N SER A 263 17.07 14.10 0.21
CA SER A 263 18.30 14.21 0.99
C SER A 263 19.24 13.03 0.73
N PRO A 264 20.54 13.11 1.11
CA PRO A 264 21.46 11.98 1.00
C PRO A 264 20.97 10.71 1.71
N ALA A 265 20.18 10.84 2.78
CA ALA A 265 19.57 9.70 3.45
C ALA A 265 18.53 8.99 2.56
N GLY A 266 17.68 9.76 1.87
CA GLY A 266 16.68 9.21 0.94
C GLY A 266 17.34 8.61 -0.31
N SER A 267 18.35 9.28 -0.88
CA SER A 267 19.11 8.75 -2.02
C SER A 267 19.86 7.46 -1.70
N ARG A 268 20.38 7.32 -0.47
CA ARG A 268 21.01 6.05 -0.02
C ARG A 268 20.02 4.89 0.03
N MET A 269 18.74 5.16 0.28
CA MET A 269 17.69 4.15 0.27
C MET A 269 17.18 3.80 -1.13
N GLY A 270 17.74 4.40 -2.19
CA GLY A 270 17.30 4.16 -3.57
C GLY A 270 15.93 4.77 -3.88
N LEU A 271 15.54 5.82 -3.13
CA LEU A 271 14.25 6.47 -3.33
C LEU A 271 14.32 7.51 -4.44
N GLU A 272 13.44 7.36 -5.43
CA GLU A 272 13.27 8.36 -6.48
C GLU A 272 12.71 9.67 -5.90
N THR A 273 13.29 10.79 -6.34
CA THR A 273 12.85 12.12 -5.92
C THR A 273 11.38 12.35 -6.25
N ILE A 274 10.60 12.79 -5.26
CA ILE A 274 9.18 13.10 -5.48
C ILE A 274 9.08 14.44 -6.22
N PRO A 275 8.40 14.50 -7.38
CA PRO A 275 8.20 15.75 -8.12
C PRO A 275 7.59 16.86 -7.26
N ASP A 276 7.89 18.12 -7.59
CA ASP A 276 7.42 19.28 -6.82
C ASP A 276 5.94 19.63 -7.08
N ASP A 277 5.21 18.76 -7.77
CA ASP A 277 3.79 18.95 -8.02
C ASP A 277 3.00 19.09 -6.71
N PRO A 278 1.93 19.92 -6.70
CA PRO A 278 1.07 20.04 -5.55
C PRO A 278 0.38 18.70 -5.23
N VAL A 279 0.70 18.13 -4.06
CA VAL A 279 0.01 16.95 -3.51
C VAL A 279 -0.76 17.35 -2.28
N ASN A 280 -2.08 17.14 -2.31
CA ASN A 280 -2.98 17.35 -1.18
C ASN A 280 -4.08 16.28 -1.18
N PRO A 281 -4.81 16.08 -0.07
CA PRO A 281 -5.83 15.03 0.04
C PRO A 281 -6.88 15.09 -1.07
N ARG A 282 -7.26 16.29 -1.55
CA ARG A 282 -8.24 16.44 -2.63
C ARG A 282 -7.71 15.90 -3.97
N ARG A 283 -6.44 16.16 -4.30
CA ARG A 283 -5.79 15.62 -5.51
C ARG A 283 -5.56 14.11 -5.40
N LEU A 284 -5.13 13.62 -4.24
CA LEU A 284 -4.96 12.19 -3.98
C LEU A 284 -6.29 11.44 -4.13
N ARG A 285 -7.36 11.95 -3.51
CA ARG A 285 -8.71 11.39 -3.65
C ARG A 285 -9.19 11.39 -5.11
N ARG A 286 -8.97 12.49 -5.85
CA ARG A 286 -9.34 12.56 -7.28
C ARG A 286 -8.57 11.52 -8.09
N THR A 287 -7.28 11.37 -7.84
CA THR A 287 -6.43 10.39 -8.54
C THR A 287 -6.92 8.98 -8.26
N LEU A 288 -7.09 8.61 -6.98
CA LEU A 288 -7.62 7.31 -6.59
C LEU A 288 -9.01 7.06 -7.19
N SER A 289 -9.88 8.06 -7.25
CA SER A 289 -11.20 7.93 -7.88
C SER A 289 -11.15 7.67 -9.38
N VAL A 290 -10.22 8.29 -10.10
CA VAL A 290 -10.07 8.03 -11.54
C VAL A 290 -9.52 6.62 -11.76
N GLU A 291 -8.49 6.24 -10.99
CA GLU A 291 -7.88 4.91 -11.08
C GLU A 291 -8.86 3.79 -10.71
N MET A 292 -9.64 3.96 -9.64
CA MET A 292 -10.67 2.99 -9.26
C MET A 292 -11.79 2.92 -10.30
N ALA A 293 -12.26 4.06 -10.82
CA ALA A 293 -13.36 4.08 -11.78
C ALA A 293 -12.99 3.44 -13.13
N ALA A 294 -11.71 3.50 -13.52
CA ALA A 294 -11.21 2.90 -14.75
C ALA A 294 -11.18 1.36 -14.73
N ARG A 295 -11.38 0.72 -13.57
CA ARG A 295 -11.42 -0.74 -13.43
C ARG A 295 -12.82 -1.31 -13.78
N PRO A 296 -12.93 -2.58 -14.20
CA PRO A 296 -14.23 -3.23 -14.40
C PRO A 296 -15.09 -3.18 -13.14
N GLY A 297 -16.34 -2.69 -13.23
CA GLY A 297 -17.22 -2.45 -12.06
C GLY A 297 -16.76 -1.29 -11.15
N GLY A 298 -15.67 -0.62 -11.52
CA GLY A 298 -14.95 0.34 -10.72
C GLY A 298 -15.72 1.62 -10.43
N LEU A 299 -16.59 2.07 -11.33
CA LEU A 299 -17.41 3.27 -11.11
C LEU A 299 -18.34 3.13 -9.91
N LEU A 300 -19.00 1.97 -9.77
CA LEU A 300 -19.84 1.67 -8.61
C LEU A 300 -18.98 1.55 -7.36
N ALA A 301 -17.92 0.73 -7.40
CA ALA A 301 -17.00 0.55 -6.29
C ALA A 301 -16.44 1.89 -5.80
N THR A 302 -16.09 2.80 -6.71
CA THR A 302 -15.63 4.16 -6.43
C THR A 302 -16.68 4.99 -5.72
N LYS A 303 -17.92 5.00 -6.23
CA LYS A 303 -19.01 5.78 -5.62
C LYS A 303 -19.38 5.25 -4.22
N VAL A 304 -19.31 3.93 -4.01
CA VAL A 304 -19.50 3.26 -2.71
C VAL A 304 -18.36 3.59 -1.76
N HIS A 305 -17.11 3.35 -2.18
CA HIS A 305 -15.89 3.62 -1.41
C HIS A 305 -15.83 5.06 -0.91
N PHE A 306 -16.15 6.01 -1.77
CA PHE A 306 -16.13 7.43 -1.45
C PHE A 306 -17.39 7.97 -0.78
N LYS A 307 -18.35 7.09 -0.46
CA LYS A 307 -19.60 7.41 0.23
C LYS A 307 -20.43 8.46 -0.52
N HIS A 308 -20.25 8.52 -1.84
CA HIS A 308 -21.11 9.28 -2.74
C HIS A 308 -22.45 8.54 -2.97
N LEU A 309 -22.50 7.26 -2.60
CA LEU A 309 -23.70 6.46 -2.48
C LEU A 309 -23.69 5.82 -1.09
N LYS A 310 -24.81 5.92 -0.36
CA LYS A 310 -25.04 5.07 0.81
C LYS A 310 -25.53 3.73 0.30
N VAL A 311 -24.70 2.69 0.41
CA VAL A 311 -25.18 1.32 0.27
C VAL A 311 -25.79 0.97 1.62
N ALA A 312 -27.12 0.90 1.68
CA ALA A 312 -27.74 0.11 2.73
C ALA A 312 -27.23 -1.32 2.53
N THR A 313 -26.59 -1.88 3.54
CA THR A 313 -26.17 -3.28 3.60
C THR A 313 -27.27 -4.19 3.06
N SER A 314 -26.84 -5.25 2.37
CA SER A 314 -27.57 -6.07 1.40
C SER A 314 -28.84 -6.80 1.87
N GLU A 315 -29.43 -6.47 3.01
CA GLU A 315 -30.74 -7.01 3.43
C GLU A 315 -31.91 -6.06 3.14
N GLY A 316 -31.67 -4.77 2.88
CA GLY A 316 -32.75 -3.78 2.92
C GLY A 316 -33.49 -3.44 1.62
N TYR A 317 -32.87 -3.48 0.43
CA TYR A 317 -33.40 -2.70 -0.71
C TYR A 317 -33.21 -3.31 -2.11
N ALA A 318 -33.34 -4.63 -2.23
CA ALA A 318 -33.72 -5.22 -3.50
C ALA A 318 -35.19 -4.86 -3.83
N GLY A 319 -35.44 -3.68 -4.40
CA GLY A 319 -36.65 -3.41 -5.19
C GLY A 319 -37.65 -2.36 -4.67
N ARG A 320 -37.35 -1.06 -4.81
CA ARG A 320 -38.42 -0.03 -4.96
C ARG A 320 -38.08 1.00 -6.04
N PRO A 321 -38.95 1.22 -7.05
CA PRO A 321 -38.74 2.22 -8.09
C PRO A 321 -39.28 3.60 -7.66
N GLY A 322 -38.44 4.65 -7.73
CA GLY A 322 -38.87 6.06 -7.65
C GLY A 322 -38.01 6.93 -6.71
N GLY A 323 -37.53 8.08 -7.21
CA GLY A 323 -36.70 9.04 -6.48
C GLY A 323 -35.30 9.22 -7.07
N ALA A 324 -34.35 9.82 -6.32
CA ALA A 324 -32.95 10.05 -6.72
C ALA A 324 -32.24 8.80 -7.30
N GLN A 325 -32.78 7.61 -7.07
CA GLN A 325 -32.41 6.32 -7.66
C GLN A 325 -32.65 6.23 -9.19
N ALA A 326 -33.68 6.88 -9.74
CA ALA A 326 -33.94 6.92 -11.19
C ALA A 326 -32.96 7.86 -11.90
N VAL A 327 -32.66 9.01 -11.30
CA VAL A 327 -31.60 9.92 -11.76
C VAL A 327 -30.24 9.21 -11.70
N PHE A 328 -29.98 8.46 -10.62
CA PHE A 328 -28.81 7.61 -10.44
C PHE A 328 -28.68 6.50 -11.51
N HIS A 329 -29.75 5.77 -11.82
CA HIS A 329 -29.74 4.76 -12.88
C HIS A 329 -29.49 5.37 -14.27
N HIS A 330 -30.01 6.58 -14.51
CA HIS A 330 -29.79 7.28 -15.78
C HIS A 330 -28.35 7.79 -15.92
N GLU A 331 -27.78 8.41 -14.88
CA GLU A 331 -26.38 8.82 -14.85
C GLU A 331 -25.42 7.64 -14.93
N TRP A 332 -25.74 6.52 -14.27
CA TRP A 332 -25.02 5.25 -14.40
C TRP A 332 -24.99 4.81 -15.85
N LYS A 333 -26.17 4.62 -16.48
CA LYS A 333 -26.25 4.13 -17.85
C LYS A 333 -25.43 4.99 -18.81
N LYS A 334 -25.45 6.31 -18.62
CA LYS A 334 -24.66 7.25 -19.43
C LYS A 334 -23.15 7.08 -19.27
N GLU A 335 -22.64 6.92 -18.05
CA GLU A 335 -21.19 6.72 -17.84
C GLU A 335 -20.74 5.31 -18.21
N GLU A 336 -21.57 4.29 -17.98
CA GLU A 336 -21.32 2.92 -18.42
C GLU A 336 -21.25 2.85 -19.96
N GLU A 337 -22.16 3.54 -20.66
CA GLU A 337 -22.14 3.66 -22.12
C GLU A 337 -20.84 4.30 -22.63
N LYS A 338 -20.35 5.37 -21.98
CA LYS A 338 -19.09 6.01 -22.35
C LYS A 338 -17.90 5.07 -22.19
N GLU A 339 -17.81 4.37 -21.05
CA GLU A 339 -16.71 3.44 -20.80
C GLU A 339 -16.77 2.25 -21.78
N LYS A 340 -17.96 1.72 -22.08
CA LYS A 340 -18.12 0.67 -23.09
C LYS A 340 -17.64 1.12 -24.47
N VAL A 341 -18.00 2.34 -24.89
CA VAL A 341 -17.52 2.91 -26.16
C VAL A 341 -16.00 3.03 -26.14
N LYS A 342 -15.43 3.63 -25.09
CA LYS A 342 -13.99 3.79 -24.93
C LYS A 342 -13.23 2.45 -25.03
N ARG A 343 -13.70 1.42 -24.32
CA ARG A 343 -13.08 0.08 -24.35
C ARG A 343 -13.25 -0.62 -25.70
N THR A 344 -14.36 -0.40 -26.38
CA THR A 344 -14.58 -0.94 -27.73
C THR A 344 -13.64 -0.28 -28.75
N VAL A 345 -13.46 1.06 -28.65
CA VAL A 345 -12.50 1.80 -29.47
C VAL A 345 -11.06 1.35 -29.19
N GLU A 346 -10.69 1.19 -27.92
CA GLU A 346 -9.37 0.67 -27.54
C GLU A 346 -9.10 -0.73 -28.13
N ALA A 347 -10.08 -1.64 -28.05
CA ALA A 347 -9.99 -2.96 -28.66
C ALA A 347 -9.88 -2.91 -30.19
N TYR A 348 -10.56 -1.96 -30.84
CA TYR A 348 -10.45 -1.73 -32.28
C TYR A 348 -9.07 -1.19 -32.66
N ARG A 349 -8.53 -0.21 -31.93
CA ARG A 349 -7.18 0.32 -32.14
C ARG A 349 -6.10 -0.77 -31.96
N GLN A 350 -6.29 -1.66 -30.99
CA GLN A 350 -5.43 -2.84 -30.80
C GLN A 350 -5.49 -3.78 -32.01
N PHE A 351 -6.69 -4.03 -32.54
CA PHE A 351 -6.89 -4.80 -33.76
C PHE A 351 -6.19 -4.18 -34.97
N GLU A 352 -6.28 -2.85 -35.18
CA GLU A 352 -5.54 -2.14 -36.24
C GLU A 352 -4.01 -2.31 -36.11
N GLN A 353 -3.51 -2.44 -34.88
CA GLN A 353 -2.08 -2.65 -34.58
C GLN A 353 -1.67 -4.13 -34.63
N GLY A 354 -2.56 -5.03 -35.05
CA GLY A 354 -2.31 -6.48 -35.10
C GLY A 354 -2.33 -7.19 -33.73
N GLN A 355 -2.76 -6.50 -32.66
CA GLN A 355 -2.97 -7.09 -31.34
C GLN A 355 -4.37 -7.72 -31.29
N LEU A 356 -4.44 -8.99 -31.66
CA LEU A 356 -5.72 -9.68 -31.81
C LEU A 356 -6.27 -10.18 -30.47
N PRO A 357 -7.60 -10.10 -30.26
CA PRO A 357 -8.26 -10.71 -29.11
C PRO A 357 -8.17 -12.24 -29.18
N ALA A 358 -8.19 -12.89 -28.02
CA ALA A 358 -8.25 -14.35 -27.89
C ALA A 358 -9.61 -14.81 -27.33
N GLY A 359 -9.83 -16.12 -27.34
CA GLY A 359 -11.03 -16.76 -26.77
C GLY A 359 -12.14 -17.03 -27.79
N PRO A 360 -13.21 -17.74 -27.38
CA PRO A 360 -14.18 -18.31 -28.33
C PRO A 360 -15.01 -17.29 -29.11
N GLY A 361 -15.12 -16.05 -28.62
CA GLY A 361 -15.80 -14.95 -29.32
C GLY A 361 -14.90 -14.08 -30.19
N ALA A 362 -13.59 -14.39 -30.30
CA ALA A 362 -12.62 -13.52 -30.97
C ALA A 362 -12.94 -13.36 -32.47
N ASP A 363 -13.23 -14.45 -33.18
CA ASP A 363 -13.50 -14.41 -34.62
C ASP A 363 -14.71 -13.53 -34.96
N SER A 364 -15.78 -13.62 -34.15
CA SER A 364 -16.97 -12.79 -34.31
C SER A 364 -16.70 -11.31 -34.05
N LEU A 365 -15.84 -10.99 -33.07
CA LEU A 365 -15.42 -9.62 -32.80
C LEU A 365 -14.55 -9.06 -33.95
N MET A 366 -13.57 -9.84 -34.43
CA MET A 366 -12.70 -9.44 -35.53
C MET A 366 -13.49 -9.24 -36.83
N ALA A 367 -14.47 -10.10 -37.12
CA ALA A 367 -15.36 -9.91 -38.26
C ALA A 367 -16.14 -8.58 -38.18
N ALA A 368 -16.61 -8.19 -36.98
CA ALA A 368 -17.27 -6.91 -36.78
C ALA A 368 -16.30 -5.73 -36.97
N PHE A 369 -15.04 -5.84 -36.54
CA PHE A 369 -14.03 -4.81 -36.76
C PHE A 369 -13.64 -4.65 -38.24
N ARG A 370 -13.50 -5.76 -38.98
CA ARG A 370 -13.27 -5.70 -40.44
C ARG A 370 -14.42 -5.05 -41.20
N ALA A 371 -15.66 -5.25 -40.77
CA ALA A 371 -16.81 -4.57 -41.35
C ALA A 371 -16.72 -3.04 -41.15
N VAL A 372 -16.26 -2.59 -39.97
CA VAL A 372 -16.01 -1.16 -39.70
C VAL A 372 -14.87 -0.61 -40.57
N GLU A 373 -13.80 -1.37 -40.78
CA GLU A 373 -12.73 -0.97 -41.74
C GLU A 373 -13.27 -0.81 -43.17
N GLY A 374 -14.15 -1.72 -43.62
CA GLY A 374 -14.81 -1.61 -44.92
C GLY A 374 -15.68 -0.36 -45.04
N GLU A 375 -16.54 -0.10 -44.05
CA GLU A 375 -17.38 1.11 -44.03
C GLU A 375 -16.56 2.41 -43.99
N LEU A 376 -15.39 2.40 -43.33
CA LEU A 376 -14.47 3.55 -43.32
C LEU A 376 -13.72 3.72 -44.65
N ALA A 377 -13.49 2.63 -45.39
CA ALA A 377 -12.82 2.66 -46.70
C ALA A 377 -13.75 3.10 -47.84
N ASP A 378 -15.05 2.81 -47.73
CA ASP A 378 -16.07 3.13 -48.76
C ASP A 378 -16.52 4.61 -48.74
N HIS A 379 -16.18 5.38 -47.71
CA HIS A 379 -16.42 6.82 -47.68
C HIS A 379 -15.39 7.57 -48.53
N GLU A 380 -15.81 8.12 -49.69
CA GLU A 380 -14.96 8.90 -50.59
C GLU A 380 -14.19 10.04 -49.88
N PRO A 381 -12.92 10.27 -50.23
CA PRO A 381 -12.05 11.22 -49.52
C PRO A 381 -12.41 12.66 -49.88
N GLY A 382 -13.04 13.37 -48.95
CA GLY A 382 -12.87 14.83 -48.86
C GLY A 382 -11.41 15.17 -48.50
N LEU A 383 -10.96 16.37 -48.88
CA LEU A 383 -9.58 16.91 -48.83
C LEU A 383 -8.83 16.86 -47.46
N ALA A 384 -9.36 16.21 -46.44
CA ALA A 384 -8.66 15.97 -45.18
C ALA A 384 -8.86 14.51 -44.75
N LYS A 385 -7.81 13.70 -44.94
CA LYS A 385 -7.71 12.33 -44.43
C LYS A 385 -7.50 12.36 -42.91
N VAL A 386 -8.52 12.79 -42.17
CA VAL A 386 -8.58 12.64 -40.72
C VAL A 386 -9.83 11.83 -40.45
N VAL A 387 -9.71 10.51 -40.42
CA VAL A 387 -10.70 9.68 -39.72
C VAL A 387 -10.70 10.20 -38.29
N THR A 388 -11.75 10.92 -37.95
CA THR A 388 -11.85 11.51 -36.61
C THR A 388 -12.16 10.37 -35.63
N ASP A 389 -11.57 10.39 -34.44
CA ASP A 389 -11.91 9.44 -33.37
C ASP A 389 -13.43 9.36 -33.14
N ARG A 390 -14.14 10.46 -33.45
CA ARG A 390 -15.58 10.57 -33.40
C ARG A 390 -16.33 9.66 -34.38
N GLN A 391 -15.81 9.44 -35.59
CA GLN A 391 -16.44 8.53 -36.57
C GLN A 391 -16.31 7.07 -36.11
N ILE A 392 -15.14 6.68 -35.61
CA ILE A 392 -14.91 5.34 -35.06
C ILE A 392 -15.82 5.08 -33.85
N GLU A 393 -15.97 6.06 -32.95
CA GLU A 393 -16.92 5.98 -31.83
C GLU A 393 -18.35 5.72 -32.30
N LEU A 394 -18.79 6.38 -33.37
CA LEU A 394 -20.16 6.25 -33.91
C LEU A 394 -20.40 4.86 -34.51
N LEU A 395 -19.47 4.36 -35.32
CA LEU A 395 -19.56 3.02 -35.93
C LEU A 395 -19.53 1.91 -34.89
N LEU A 396 -18.70 2.06 -33.86
CA LEU A 396 -18.57 1.07 -32.79
C LEU A 396 -19.65 1.17 -31.72
N LYS A 397 -20.49 2.21 -31.71
CA LYS A 397 -21.51 2.44 -30.68
C LYS A 397 -22.47 1.26 -30.52
N LYS A 398 -22.88 0.62 -31.62
CA LYS A 398 -23.76 -0.56 -31.59
C LYS A 398 -23.06 -1.77 -30.97
N LYS A 399 -21.77 -1.96 -31.25
CA LYS A 399 -20.99 -3.05 -30.66
C LYS A 399 -20.70 -2.79 -29.18
N ALA A 400 -20.46 -1.52 -28.82
CA ALA A 400 -20.26 -1.09 -27.45
C ALA A 400 -21.51 -1.27 -26.58
N SER A 401 -22.72 -1.12 -27.11
CA SER A 401 -23.95 -1.23 -26.29
C SER A 401 -24.16 -2.63 -25.70
N VAL A 402 -23.66 -3.67 -26.39
CA VAL A 402 -23.71 -5.08 -25.94
C VAL A 402 -22.46 -5.50 -25.15
N LEU A 403 -21.51 -4.61 -24.93
CA LEU A 403 -20.30 -4.92 -24.16
C LEU A 403 -20.63 -4.96 -22.66
N HIS A 404 -20.21 -6.02 -22.00
CA HIS A 404 -20.17 -6.13 -20.55
C HIS A 404 -18.74 -6.38 -20.10
N LEU A 405 -18.23 -5.48 -19.26
CA LEU A 405 -16.87 -5.53 -18.73
C LEU A 405 -16.82 -6.49 -17.54
N SER A 406 -15.92 -7.46 -17.58
CA SER A 406 -15.58 -8.30 -16.44
C SER A 406 -14.09 -8.23 -16.18
N ALA A 407 -13.66 -8.71 -15.01
CA ALA A 407 -12.23 -8.76 -14.68
C ALA A 407 -11.46 -9.67 -15.66
N ALA A 408 -11.95 -10.88 -15.93
CA ALA A 408 -11.20 -11.88 -16.70
C ALA A 408 -11.42 -11.83 -18.22
N ASN A 409 -12.48 -11.17 -18.69
CA ASN A 409 -12.84 -11.12 -20.10
C ASN A 409 -13.80 -9.96 -20.43
N TYR A 410 -13.90 -9.64 -21.72
CA TYR A 410 -15.03 -8.87 -22.24
C TYR A 410 -16.12 -9.81 -22.72
N CYS A 411 -17.39 -9.48 -22.42
CA CYS A 411 -18.55 -10.23 -22.86
C CYS A 411 -19.35 -9.39 -23.86
N TRP A 412 -19.40 -9.81 -25.12
CA TRP A 412 -20.18 -9.17 -26.18
C TRP A 412 -21.56 -9.83 -26.24
N PHE A 413 -22.45 -9.40 -25.36
CA PHE A 413 -23.77 -10.00 -25.11
C PHE A 413 -24.78 -9.68 -26.23
N GLU A 414 -24.49 -10.12 -27.45
CA GLU A 414 -25.34 -9.98 -28.63
C GLU A 414 -26.57 -10.89 -28.63
N ASP A 415 -26.41 -12.14 -28.20
CA ASP A 415 -27.45 -13.17 -28.23
C ASP A 415 -27.57 -13.89 -26.87
N PRO A 416 -28.65 -13.66 -26.10
CA PRO A 416 -28.89 -14.36 -24.83
C PRO A 416 -28.88 -15.88 -24.95
N ALA A 417 -29.26 -16.45 -26.11
CA ALA A 417 -29.26 -17.89 -26.35
C ALA A 417 -27.84 -18.45 -26.56
N LYS A 418 -26.84 -17.61 -26.81
CA LYS A 418 -25.43 -18.01 -26.90
C LYS A 418 -24.68 -17.86 -25.57
N ALA A 419 -25.23 -17.12 -24.62
CA ALA A 419 -24.58 -16.84 -23.35
C ALA A 419 -24.52 -18.10 -22.47
N LEU A 420 -23.33 -18.63 -22.25
CA LEU A 420 -23.13 -19.87 -21.47
C LEU A 420 -23.55 -19.69 -20.01
N CYS A 421 -23.32 -18.51 -19.41
CA CYS A 421 -23.75 -18.22 -18.05
C CYS A 421 -25.27 -18.33 -17.86
N LEU A 422 -26.05 -17.93 -18.87
CA LEU A 422 -27.51 -18.04 -18.87
C LEU A 422 -27.99 -19.48 -19.04
N LYS A 423 -27.31 -20.26 -19.89
CA LYS A 423 -27.56 -21.70 -20.03
C LYS A 423 -27.29 -22.45 -18.73
N LEU A 424 -26.17 -22.16 -18.08
CA LEU A 424 -25.77 -22.77 -16.81
C LEU A 424 -26.74 -22.40 -15.68
N ALA A 425 -27.23 -21.16 -15.66
CA ALA A 425 -28.24 -20.70 -14.70
C ALA A 425 -29.68 -21.13 -15.03
N GLY A 426 -29.91 -21.88 -16.12
CA GLY A 426 -31.26 -22.27 -16.56
C GLY A 426 -32.17 -21.10 -16.97
N THR A 427 -31.63 -19.90 -17.14
CA THR A 427 -32.40 -18.66 -17.36
C THR A 427 -32.22 -18.19 -18.81
N ARG A 428 -33.12 -18.55 -19.72
CA ARG A 428 -32.93 -18.36 -21.17
C ARG A 428 -33.26 -16.94 -21.71
N SER A 429 -33.87 -16.07 -20.91
CA SER A 429 -34.40 -14.76 -21.37
C SER A 429 -33.97 -13.56 -20.53
N ALA A 430 -32.74 -13.56 -20.01
CA ALA A 430 -32.21 -12.41 -19.29
C ALA A 430 -31.77 -11.29 -20.23
N ALA A 431 -31.98 -10.04 -19.83
CA ALA A 431 -31.57 -8.85 -20.58
C ALA A 431 -30.08 -8.48 -20.40
N ALA A 432 -29.35 -9.21 -19.55
CA ALA A 432 -27.93 -9.00 -19.26
C ALA A 432 -27.25 -10.33 -18.90
N PRO A 433 -25.92 -10.46 -19.10
CA PRO A 433 -25.17 -11.66 -18.73
C PRO A 433 -25.00 -11.78 -17.21
N LEU A 434 -24.96 -13.03 -16.72
CA LEU A 434 -24.58 -13.34 -15.33
C LEU A 434 -23.06 -13.48 -15.25
N THR A 435 -22.36 -12.35 -15.11
CA THR A 435 -20.88 -12.28 -15.20
C THR A 435 -20.17 -13.18 -14.19
N GLY A 436 -20.72 -13.34 -12.98
CA GLY A 436 -20.16 -14.23 -11.95
C GLY A 436 -20.23 -15.72 -12.26
N LEU A 437 -21.07 -16.12 -13.23
CA LEU A 437 -21.20 -17.50 -13.73
C LEU A 437 -20.59 -17.66 -15.14
N CYS A 438 -19.80 -16.68 -15.60
CA CYS A 438 -19.22 -16.71 -16.92
C CYS A 438 -18.06 -17.72 -17.00
N ASP A 439 -18.26 -18.79 -17.77
CA ASP A 439 -17.17 -19.64 -18.25
C ASP A 439 -16.61 -19.03 -19.55
N SER A 440 -15.69 -18.08 -19.39
CA SER A 440 -15.12 -17.30 -20.51
C SER A 440 -14.19 -18.11 -21.40
N SER A 441 -13.76 -19.30 -20.97
CA SER A 441 -12.96 -20.22 -21.78
C SER A 441 -13.79 -20.92 -22.86
N ARG A 442 -15.11 -21.03 -22.66
CA ARG A 442 -16.04 -21.77 -23.53
C ARG A 442 -17.19 -20.94 -24.08
N CYS A 443 -17.45 -19.77 -23.50
CA CYS A 443 -18.54 -18.91 -23.95
C CYS A 443 -18.23 -18.28 -25.32
N PRO A 444 -19.06 -18.49 -26.36
CA PRO A 444 -18.83 -17.94 -27.71
C PRO A 444 -18.96 -16.42 -27.81
N GLN A 445 -19.31 -15.75 -26.72
CA GLN A 445 -19.43 -14.28 -26.63
C GLN A 445 -18.34 -13.65 -25.77
N ALA A 446 -17.41 -14.46 -25.25
CA ALA A 446 -16.31 -14.00 -24.42
C ALA A 446 -15.04 -13.78 -25.26
N THR A 447 -14.34 -12.67 -24.98
CA THR A 447 -13.03 -12.36 -25.56
C THR A 447 -12.04 -11.98 -24.48
N HIS A 448 -10.79 -12.38 -24.66
CA HIS A 448 -9.65 -12.05 -23.83
C HIS A 448 -8.78 -11.04 -24.57
N HIS A 449 -8.27 -10.06 -23.84
CA HIS A 449 -7.52 -8.91 -24.35
C HIS A 449 -6.26 -8.76 -23.49
N LEU A 450 -5.29 -7.96 -23.92
CA LEU A 450 -4.03 -7.79 -23.19
C LEU A 450 -4.25 -7.32 -21.74
N SER A 451 -5.27 -6.48 -21.51
CA SER A 451 -5.67 -6.01 -20.18
C SER A 451 -6.09 -7.15 -19.22
N HIS A 452 -6.52 -8.29 -19.74
CA HIS A 452 -6.91 -9.46 -18.94
C HIS A 452 -5.72 -10.37 -18.61
N ARG A 453 -4.54 -10.17 -19.24
CA ARG A 453 -3.39 -11.09 -19.14
C ARG A 453 -2.96 -11.33 -17.71
N SER A 454 -2.89 -10.28 -16.89
CA SER A 454 -2.45 -10.40 -15.48
C SER A 454 -3.36 -11.35 -14.68
N ILE A 455 -4.67 -11.31 -14.92
CA ILE A 455 -5.65 -12.15 -14.20
C ILE A 455 -5.51 -13.62 -14.59
N TRP A 456 -5.26 -13.89 -15.87
CA TRP A 456 -4.97 -15.25 -16.35
C TRP A 456 -3.60 -15.75 -15.88
N GLN A 457 -2.59 -14.87 -15.83
CA GLN A 457 -1.27 -15.20 -15.32
C GLN A 457 -1.33 -15.60 -13.83
N THR A 458 -1.98 -14.79 -12.99
CA THR A 458 -2.20 -15.13 -11.58
C THR A 458 -2.93 -16.46 -11.44
N SER A 459 -3.97 -16.70 -12.25
CA SER A 459 -4.71 -17.97 -12.22
C SER A 459 -3.85 -19.17 -12.65
N ALA A 460 -2.93 -18.99 -13.60
CA ALA A 460 -2.00 -20.03 -14.05
C ALA A 460 -0.91 -20.31 -13.02
N ASP A 461 -0.33 -19.26 -12.43
CA ASP A 461 0.71 -19.37 -11.41
C ASP A 461 0.17 -20.06 -10.14
N THR A 462 -1.09 -19.78 -9.78
CA THR A 462 -1.78 -20.40 -8.64
C THR A 462 -2.18 -21.86 -8.92
N ARG A 463 -2.38 -22.25 -10.19
CA ARG A 463 -2.76 -23.61 -10.60
C ARG A 463 -1.58 -24.53 -10.88
N ARG A 464 -0.33 -24.03 -10.85
CA ARG A 464 0.85 -24.86 -10.98
C ARG A 464 0.99 -25.69 -9.70
N PRO A 465 0.86 -27.03 -9.72
CA PRO A 465 1.14 -27.83 -8.55
C PRO A 465 2.61 -27.64 -8.17
N ALA A 466 2.88 -27.35 -6.90
CA ALA A 466 4.19 -27.58 -6.32
C ALA A 466 4.48 -29.09 -6.44
N GLY A 467 5.17 -29.49 -7.50
CA GLY A 467 5.28 -30.90 -7.87
C GLY A 467 6.09 -31.12 -9.14
N GLN A 468 7.32 -30.58 -9.17
CA GLN A 468 8.40 -31.20 -9.92
C GLN A 468 9.50 -31.52 -8.91
N SER A 469 9.44 -32.73 -8.36
CA SER A 469 10.61 -33.37 -7.76
C SER A 469 11.69 -33.55 -8.83
N PRO A 470 12.98 -33.56 -8.46
CA PRO A 470 14.06 -33.73 -9.42
C PRO A 470 14.00 -35.12 -10.04
N ASP A 471 14.37 -35.16 -11.32
CA ASP A 471 14.49 -36.34 -12.18
C ASP A 471 15.20 -37.53 -11.49
N PRO A 472 14.61 -38.75 -11.47
CA PRO A 472 15.36 -39.92 -11.04
C PRO A 472 16.25 -40.38 -12.20
N GLY A 473 17.56 -40.29 -12.00
CA GLY A 473 18.58 -40.77 -12.95
C GLY A 473 18.42 -42.26 -13.31
N PRO A 474 19.07 -42.71 -14.39
CA PRO A 474 18.74 -43.99 -15.01
C PRO A 474 19.33 -45.18 -14.24
N GLY A 475 18.44 -46.09 -13.84
CA GLY A 475 18.63 -47.54 -13.96
C GLY A 475 19.52 -48.25 -12.95
N GLU A 476 18.89 -48.98 -12.03
CA GLU A 476 19.33 -50.33 -11.66
C GLU A 476 18.12 -51.27 -11.64
N GLY A 477 18.26 -52.44 -12.28
CA GLY A 477 17.17 -53.33 -12.68
C GLY A 477 16.52 -54.14 -11.54
N PRO A 478 15.39 -54.83 -11.84
CA PRO A 478 14.63 -55.54 -10.82
C PRO A 478 15.22 -56.94 -10.58
N ALA A 479 15.65 -57.20 -9.34
CA ALA A 479 15.86 -58.56 -8.84
C ALA A 479 14.54 -59.13 -8.30
N ALA A 480 14.16 -60.29 -8.84
CA ALA A 480 12.95 -61.02 -8.53
C ALA A 480 12.98 -61.70 -7.14
N SER A 481 11.83 -61.75 -6.47
CA SER A 481 11.36 -62.92 -5.67
C SER A 481 9.88 -62.70 -5.30
N ARG A 482 8.96 -63.38 -5.98
CA ARG A 482 8.35 -64.69 -5.66
C ARG A 482 7.26 -64.65 -4.58
N THR A 483 6.08 -65.13 -5.02
CA THR A 483 5.01 -65.82 -4.27
C THR A 483 4.17 -64.98 -3.29
N ARG A 484 2.83 -65.08 -3.22
CA ARG A 484 1.91 -66.17 -3.58
C ARG A 484 0.48 -65.58 -3.70
N ALA A 485 -0.30 -66.12 -4.63
CA ALA A 485 -1.74 -65.93 -4.71
C ALA A 485 -2.47 -66.71 -3.60
N VAL A 486 -3.57 -66.16 -3.08
CA VAL A 486 -4.75 -66.94 -2.68
C VAL A 486 -6.00 -66.21 -3.13
N ASP A 487 -6.85 -67.00 -3.76
CA ASP A 487 -8.08 -66.70 -4.48
C ASP A 487 -9.32 -66.75 -3.58
N ALA A 488 -10.48 -66.46 -4.18
CA ALA A 488 -11.87 -66.69 -3.74
C ALA A 488 -12.51 -65.59 -2.87
N GLY A 489 -13.73 -65.12 -3.13
CA GLY A 489 -14.72 -65.53 -4.13
C GLY A 489 -16.09 -64.91 -3.81
N SER A 490 -16.74 -64.42 -4.86
CA SER A 490 -18.19 -64.25 -5.13
C SER A 490 -19.23 -64.12 -4.00
N ARG A 491 -20.13 -63.12 -4.15
CA ARG A 491 -21.62 -63.20 -4.34
C ARG A 491 -22.24 -61.83 -4.02
N ARG A 492 -22.79 -61.05 -4.97
CA ARG A 492 -24.15 -61.07 -5.54
C ARG A 492 -25.29 -61.36 -4.55
N ASP A 493 -26.09 -60.35 -4.20
CA ASP A 493 -27.46 -60.08 -4.70
C ASP A 493 -28.07 -58.89 -3.89
N ARG A 494 -28.52 -57.80 -4.53
CA ARG A 494 -29.87 -57.48 -5.08
C ARG A 494 -31.02 -57.33 -4.05
N HIS A 495 -31.58 -56.12 -4.10
CA HIS A 495 -33.01 -55.73 -4.03
C HIS A 495 -33.66 -55.36 -2.68
N GLY A 496 -34.51 -54.30 -2.76
CA GLY A 496 -35.50 -53.88 -1.75
C GLY A 496 -35.32 -52.42 -1.29
N SER A 497 -35.78 -51.37 -1.98
CA SER A 497 -37.16 -50.85 -2.02
C SER A 497 -37.83 -50.62 -0.64
N SER A 498 -37.90 -49.38 -0.17
CA SER A 498 -39.13 -48.67 0.33
C SER A 498 -38.73 -47.23 0.74
N ARG A 499 -39.29 -46.18 0.14
CA ARG A 499 -40.51 -45.41 0.49
C ARG A 499 -40.48 -44.67 1.84
N ARG A 500 -40.46 -43.33 1.71
CA ARG A 500 -41.24 -42.27 2.41
C ARG A 500 -40.97 -41.94 3.89
N GLY A 501 -40.86 -40.63 4.13
CA GLY A 501 -41.07 -39.89 5.39
C GLY A 501 -40.26 -38.60 5.32
N TRP A 502 -40.76 -37.47 4.79
CA TRP A 502 -41.61 -36.47 5.48
C TRP A 502 -41.36 -36.40 6.98
N MET A 503 -40.59 -35.41 7.43
CA MET A 503 -40.93 -34.55 8.58
C MET A 503 -40.01 -33.31 8.63
N THR A 504 -40.67 -32.16 8.67
CA THR A 504 -40.20 -30.81 8.97
C THR A 504 -40.07 -30.57 10.48
N TRP A 505 -39.54 -29.39 10.84
CA TRP A 505 -39.34 -28.75 12.17
C TRP A 505 -38.01 -29.15 12.82
N HIS A 506 -37.05 -28.23 13.04
CA HIS A 506 -37.15 -26.85 13.54
C HIS A 506 -36.25 -25.85 12.82
#